data_AF-M1BEQ6-F1
#
_entry.id   AF-M1BEQ6-F1
#
_cell.length_a   1.000
_cell.length_b   1.000
_cell.length_c   1.000
_cell.angle_alpha   90.00
_cell.angle_beta   90.00
_cell.angle_gamma   90.00
#
_symmetry.space_group_name_H-M   'P 1'
#
loop_
_entity.id
_entity.type
_entity.pdbx_description
1 polymer ?
#
loop_
_entity_poly.entity_id
_entity_poly.type
_entity_poly.pdbx_seq_one_letter_code
_entity_poly.pdbx_strand_id
1 'polypeptide(L)'
;MESCKAVVSTCAFGGGDDLYQPIGMSESSLKKVCFVAFWDEITLASQEADGHKVGDDRYIGKWRIILVKNLPFTDQRLNGKIPKMLAHRLFPNSRYSIWVDSKSQLRRDPLGVLEALLWRSNSVLAISEHGARSSVYDEAKAVVKKNKATPEEVAVQIAQYRQDGLPEDKRFNGKKALSEASIIVREHTPSTNLLMCLWFNEVVRFTSRDQLSFPYVLWRFKEFRNINMFPVCTRKDLVNSMGHIRKAKPLTS
;
A
#
# COMPACT_ATOMS: atom_id res chain seq x y z
N MET A 1 5.81 -2.94 19.88
CA MET A 1 6.95 -2.53 19.02
C MET A 1 7.45 -1.19 19.53
N GLU A 2 8.04 -1.17 20.71
CA GLU A 2 8.47 0.08 21.37
C GLU A 2 9.87 0.54 20.96
N SER A 3 10.62 -0.29 20.21
CA SER A 3 12.02 -0.05 19.87
C SER A 3 12.29 0.36 18.42
N CYS A 4 11.34 0.18 17.49
CA CYS A 4 11.59 0.40 16.07
C CYS A 4 11.26 1.83 15.63
N LYS A 5 12.24 2.53 15.04
CA LYS A 5 12.07 3.89 14.51
C LYS A 5 11.26 3.92 13.21
N ALA A 6 11.33 2.84 12.43
CA ALA A 6 10.56 2.67 11.21
C ALA A 6 9.98 1.25 11.10
N VAL A 7 8.93 1.09 10.31
CA VAL A 7 8.31 -0.22 10.04
C VAL A 7 8.17 -0.45 8.55
N VAL A 8 8.64 -1.59 8.06
CA VAL A 8 8.24 -2.11 6.74
C VAL A 8 7.08 -3.07 6.94
N SER A 9 6.01 -2.89 6.18
CA SER A 9 4.80 -3.69 6.31
C SER A 9 4.27 -4.19 4.97
N THR A 10 3.71 -5.39 5.00
CA THR A 10 2.98 -6.01 3.89
C THR A 10 1.76 -6.75 4.43
N CYS A 11 0.80 -7.10 3.57
CA CYS A 11 -0.30 -7.97 3.95
C CYS A 11 -0.66 -8.95 2.84
N ALA A 12 -1.09 -10.14 3.23
CA ALA A 12 -1.75 -11.08 2.35
C ALA A 12 -2.98 -11.62 3.10
N PHE A 13 -4.15 -11.45 2.51
CA PHE A 13 -5.41 -12.02 2.99
C PHE A 13 -5.98 -12.90 1.88
N GLY A 14 -6.47 -14.08 2.23
CA GLY A 14 -7.00 -15.07 1.29
C GLY A 14 -5.97 -15.95 0.57
N GLY A 15 -4.70 -15.93 0.97
CA GLY A 15 -3.67 -16.85 0.46
C GLY A 15 -3.29 -16.66 -1.01
N GLY A 16 -3.40 -15.44 -1.54
CA GLY A 16 -3.09 -15.15 -2.95
C GLY A 16 -1.61 -15.01 -3.28
N ASP A 17 -0.77 -14.67 -2.28
CA ASP A 17 0.63 -14.26 -2.47
C ASP A 17 1.55 -14.91 -1.44
N ASP A 18 2.79 -15.18 -1.85
CA ASP A 18 3.87 -15.63 -0.96
C ASP A 18 4.54 -14.47 -0.21
N LEU A 19 5.22 -14.83 0.88
CA LEU A 19 6.03 -13.91 1.66
C LEU A 19 7.51 -13.95 1.27
N TYR A 20 7.90 -13.02 0.42
CA TYR A 20 9.29 -12.88 -0.01
C TYR A 20 10.16 -12.20 1.06
N GLN A 21 11.30 -12.81 1.36
CA GLN A 21 12.27 -12.24 2.32
C GLN A 21 12.90 -10.95 1.78
N PRO A 22 13.05 -9.89 2.60
CA PRO A 22 13.78 -8.69 2.20
C PRO A 22 15.26 -9.02 2.01
N ILE A 23 15.82 -8.53 0.90
CA ILE A 23 17.22 -8.75 0.52
C ILE A 23 18.00 -7.42 0.52
N GLY A 24 19.29 -7.49 0.86
CA GLY A 24 20.15 -6.30 0.90
C GLY A 24 19.92 -5.37 2.10
N MET A 25 19.49 -5.91 3.25
CA MET A 25 19.32 -5.15 4.49
C MET A 25 20.66 -5.02 5.22
N SER A 26 21.02 -3.80 5.63
CA SER A 26 22.18 -3.56 6.50
C SER A 26 21.88 -3.94 7.96
N GLU A 27 22.92 -4.23 8.74
CA GLU A 27 22.78 -4.51 10.19
C GLU A 27 22.16 -3.32 10.95
N SER A 28 22.52 -2.09 10.56
CA SER A 28 21.96 -0.85 11.14
C SER A 28 20.45 -0.79 10.95
N SER A 29 19.95 -1.16 9.76
CA SER A 29 18.52 -1.22 9.48
C SER A 29 17.83 -2.33 10.27
N LEU A 30 18.42 -3.52 10.35
CA LEU A 30 17.85 -4.63 11.14
C LEU A 30 17.66 -4.28 12.63
N LYS A 31 18.48 -3.37 13.17
CA LYS A 31 18.34 -2.88 14.56
C LYS A 31 17.29 -1.79 14.74
N LYS A 32 16.95 -1.04 13.68
CA LYS A 32 16.09 0.16 13.74
C LYS A 32 14.74 -0.02 13.09
N VAL A 33 14.59 -1.04 12.25
CA VAL A 33 13.44 -1.24 11.37
C VAL A 33 12.79 -2.58 11.65
N CYS A 34 11.51 -2.55 11.98
CA CYS A 34 10.70 -3.75 12.15
C CYS A 34 10.09 -4.14 10.80
N PHE A 35 10.05 -5.44 10.49
CA PHE A 35 9.36 -5.98 9.31
C PHE A 35 8.13 -6.74 9.78
N VAL A 36 6.96 -6.36 9.28
CA VAL A 36 5.66 -6.90 9.76
C VAL A 36 4.82 -7.38 8.58
N ALA A 37 4.36 -8.62 8.63
CA ALA A 37 3.42 -9.18 7.66
C ALA A 37 2.08 -9.48 8.33
N PHE A 38 0.99 -8.95 7.77
CA PHE A 38 -0.37 -9.23 8.25
C PHE A 38 -0.99 -10.35 7.42
N TRP A 39 -1.42 -11.42 8.10
CA TRP A 39 -2.05 -12.59 7.51
C TRP A 39 -3.40 -12.90 8.13
N ASP A 40 -4.28 -13.56 7.38
CA ASP A 40 -5.47 -14.23 7.89
C ASP A 40 -5.22 -15.73 8.04
N GLU A 41 -6.16 -16.46 8.63
CA GLU A 41 -6.04 -17.91 8.84
C GLU A 41 -5.94 -18.68 7.51
N ILE A 42 -6.58 -18.17 6.45
CA ILE A 42 -6.50 -18.75 5.09
C ILE A 42 -5.07 -18.64 4.55
N THR A 43 -4.45 -17.46 4.69
CA THR A 43 -3.06 -17.25 4.24
C THR A 43 -2.10 -18.09 5.05
N LEU A 44 -2.27 -18.13 6.38
CA LEU A 44 -1.44 -18.98 7.25
C LEU A 44 -1.47 -20.43 6.80
N ALA A 45 -2.66 -21.02 6.65
CA ALA A 45 -2.81 -22.41 6.22
C ALA A 45 -2.22 -22.66 4.81
N SER A 46 -2.40 -21.72 3.88
CA SER A 46 -1.80 -21.84 2.54
C SER A 46 -0.27 -21.81 2.61
N GLN A 47 0.31 -20.91 3.40
CA GLN A 47 1.75 -20.75 3.52
C GLN A 47 2.38 -21.97 4.22
N GLU A 48 1.74 -22.51 5.25
CA GLU A 48 2.19 -23.73 5.92
C GLU A 48 2.16 -24.95 4.99
N ALA A 49 1.12 -25.08 4.15
CA ALA A 49 1.02 -26.13 3.14
C ALA A 49 2.13 -26.03 2.08
N ASP A 50 2.56 -24.81 1.73
CA ASP A 50 3.68 -24.56 0.82
C ASP A 50 5.05 -24.63 1.54
N GLY A 51 5.09 -25.02 2.83
CA GLY A 51 6.31 -25.25 3.61
C GLY A 51 6.83 -24.03 4.38
N HIS A 52 6.17 -22.88 4.27
CA HIS A 52 6.51 -21.66 5.01
C HIS A 52 5.91 -21.69 6.42
N LYS A 53 6.62 -22.34 7.35
CA LYS A 53 6.19 -22.44 8.75
C LYS A 53 6.59 -21.20 9.54
N VAL A 54 5.63 -20.66 10.30
CA VAL A 54 5.88 -19.61 11.28
C VAL A 54 6.61 -20.22 12.48
N GLY A 55 7.74 -19.65 12.88
CA GLY A 55 8.46 -20.08 14.08
C GLY A 55 7.68 -19.79 15.36
N ASP A 56 8.07 -20.43 16.47
CA ASP A 56 7.44 -20.23 17.79
C ASP A 56 7.51 -18.77 18.27
N ASP A 57 8.52 -18.03 17.79
CA ASP A 57 8.71 -16.60 18.02
C ASP A 57 7.77 -15.70 17.18
N ARG A 58 6.94 -16.31 16.32
CA ARG A 58 6.07 -15.67 15.33
C ARG A 58 6.80 -15.03 14.16
N TYR A 59 8.00 -15.49 13.82
CA TYR A 59 8.75 -14.98 12.67
C TYR A 59 8.85 -15.99 11.53
N ILE A 60 8.97 -15.44 10.32
CA ILE A 60 9.51 -16.14 9.15
C ILE A 60 10.64 -15.28 8.59
N GLY A 61 11.88 -15.71 8.81
CA GLY A 61 13.06 -14.93 8.48
C GLY A 61 13.03 -13.56 9.17
N LYS A 62 13.01 -12.48 8.40
CA LYS A 62 12.97 -11.11 8.96
C LYS A 62 11.57 -10.66 9.36
N TRP A 63 10.53 -11.28 8.81
CA TRP A 63 9.15 -10.84 8.98
C TRP A 63 8.56 -11.36 10.28
N ARG A 64 8.05 -10.45 11.11
CA ARG A 64 7.12 -10.78 12.19
C ARG A 64 5.73 -11.00 11.60
N ILE A 65 5.14 -12.15 11.85
CA ILE A 65 3.80 -12.49 11.39
C ILE A 65 2.77 -12.02 12.42
N ILE A 66 1.81 -11.22 11.97
CA ILE A 66 0.63 -10.83 12.74
C ILE A 66 -0.57 -11.52 12.11
N LEU A 67 -1.08 -12.54 12.81
CA LEU A 67 -2.34 -13.19 12.45
C LEU A 67 -3.52 -12.29 12.86
N VAL A 68 -4.27 -11.84 11.88
CA VAL A 68 -5.47 -11.02 12.05
C VAL A 68 -6.68 -11.93 12.02
N LYS A 69 -7.41 -11.95 13.14
CA LYS A 69 -8.69 -12.63 13.27
C LYS A 69 -9.83 -11.63 13.15
N ASN A 70 -11.01 -12.09 12.78
CA ASN A 70 -12.24 -11.28 12.70
C ASN A 70 -12.05 -10.04 11.80
N LEU A 71 -11.71 -10.26 10.53
CA LEU A 71 -11.57 -9.19 9.56
C LEU A 71 -12.88 -8.40 9.41
N PRO A 72 -12.86 -7.06 9.42
CA PRO A 72 -14.07 -6.25 9.46
C PRO A 72 -14.87 -6.21 8.16
N PHE A 73 -14.26 -6.57 7.03
CA PHE A 73 -14.92 -6.57 5.72
C PHE A 73 -14.93 -7.98 5.12
N THR A 74 -15.96 -8.30 4.35
CA THR A 74 -15.98 -9.53 3.53
C THR A 74 -14.95 -9.46 2.40
N ASP A 75 -14.70 -8.26 1.85
CA ASP A 75 -13.70 -8.03 0.81
C ASP A 75 -12.26 -8.00 1.40
N GLN A 76 -11.45 -8.97 1.01
CA GLN A 76 -10.04 -9.08 1.44
C GLN A 76 -9.13 -7.98 0.91
N ARG A 77 -9.39 -7.44 -0.29
CA ARG A 77 -8.65 -6.28 -0.81
C ARG A 77 -8.93 -5.05 0.03
N LEU A 78 -10.16 -4.88 0.50
CA LEU A 78 -10.54 -3.79 1.41
C LEU A 78 -9.89 -3.97 2.78
N ASN A 79 -9.90 -5.18 3.35
CA ASN A 79 -9.15 -5.48 4.57
C ASN A 79 -7.66 -5.14 4.43
N GLY A 80 -7.04 -5.44 3.29
CA GLY A 80 -5.64 -5.10 3.02
C GLY A 80 -5.35 -3.59 3.01
N LYS A 81 -6.37 -2.74 2.90
CA LYS A 81 -6.19 -1.28 2.99
C LYS A 81 -5.92 -0.80 4.40
N ILE A 82 -6.33 -1.55 5.42
CA ILE A 82 -6.09 -1.21 6.82
C ILE A 82 -4.58 -1.12 7.10
N PRO A 83 -3.77 -2.19 6.93
CA PRO A 83 -2.33 -2.09 7.14
C PRO A 83 -1.63 -1.18 6.11
N LYS A 84 -2.17 -1.07 4.89
CA LYS A 84 -1.64 -0.19 3.85
C LYS A 84 -1.76 1.28 4.18
N MET A 85 -2.90 1.74 4.67
CA MET A 85 -3.22 3.16 4.84
C MET A 85 -3.05 3.61 6.30
N LEU A 86 -3.45 2.77 7.26
CA LEU A 86 -3.53 3.13 8.67
C LEU A 86 -2.30 2.70 9.49
N ALA A 87 -1.12 2.59 8.87
CA ALA A 87 0.10 2.19 9.59
C ALA A 87 0.43 3.12 10.76
N HIS A 88 0.09 4.41 10.68
CA HIS A 88 0.27 5.36 11.77
C HIS A 88 -0.61 5.04 13.00
N ARG A 89 -1.73 4.32 12.82
CA ARG A 89 -2.57 3.83 13.92
C ARG A 89 -2.10 2.46 14.43
N LEU A 90 -1.56 1.63 13.55
CA LEU A 90 -1.05 0.29 13.90
C LEU A 90 0.34 0.32 14.57
N PHE A 91 1.14 1.34 14.26
CA PHE A 91 2.51 1.51 14.74
C PHE A 91 2.72 2.92 15.32
N PRO A 92 1.99 3.31 16.38
CA PRO A 92 2.00 4.68 16.91
C PRO A 92 3.38 5.14 17.42
N ASN A 93 4.25 4.20 17.77
CA ASN A 93 5.61 4.47 18.27
C ASN A 93 6.67 4.54 17.15
N SER A 94 6.29 4.30 15.90
CA SER A 94 7.19 4.43 14.76
C SER A 94 7.05 5.81 14.13
N ARG A 95 8.15 6.42 13.70
CA ARG A 95 8.12 7.71 13.00
C ARG A 95 7.88 7.55 11.51
N TYR A 96 8.32 6.44 10.94
CA TYR A 96 8.23 6.16 9.51
C TYR A 96 7.63 4.79 9.23
N SER A 97 6.96 4.66 8.09
CA SER A 97 6.54 3.36 7.57
C SER A 97 6.75 3.22 6.08
N ILE A 98 7.08 2.01 5.65
CA ILE A 98 7.15 1.60 4.25
C ILE A 98 6.11 0.51 4.02
N TRP A 99 5.13 0.78 3.17
CA TRP A 99 4.24 -0.24 2.62
C TRP A 99 4.89 -0.90 1.41
N VAL A 100 4.81 -2.23 1.34
CA VAL A 100 5.21 -3.02 0.17
C VAL A 100 4.07 -4.00 -0.14
N ASP A 101 3.50 -3.92 -1.35
CA ASP A 101 2.51 -4.90 -1.81
C ASP A 101 3.09 -6.33 -1.72
N SER A 102 2.30 -7.30 -1.26
CA SER A 102 2.66 -8.71 -1.06
C SER A 102 3.27 -9.40 -2.28
N LYS A 103 2.84 -9.02 -3.49
CA LYS A 103 3.40 -9.49 -4.77
C LYS A 103 4.81 -8.96 -5.11
N SER A 104 5.45 -8.24 -4.18
CA SER A 104 6.74 -7.58 -4.38
C SER A 104 7.75 -7.96 -3.30
N GLN A 105 9.00 -8.21 -3.69
CA GLN A 105 10.10 -8.42 -2.76
C GLN A 105 10.91 -7.13 -2.59
N LEU A 106 11.04 -6.63 -1.36
CA LEU A 106 11.90 -5.49 -1.06
C LEU A 106 13.38 -5.85 -1.22
N ARG A 107 14.10 -5.08 -2.06
CA ARG A 107 15.51 -5.33 -2.39
C ARG A 107 16.44 -4.15 -2.09
N ARG A 108 15.95 -3.13 -1.39
CA ARG A 108 16.72 -1.94 -1.00
C ARG A 108 16.55 -1.67 0.49
N ASP A 109 17.66 -1.30 1.12
CA ASP A 109 17.72 -1.01 2.55
C ASP A 109 16.73 0.11 2.95
N PRO A 110 15.84 -0.11 3.94
CA PRO A 110 14.78 0.83 4.31
C PRO A 110 15.30 2.21 4.72
N LEU A 111 16.45 2.31 5.40
CA LEU A 111 17.00 3.61 5.79
C LEU A 111 17.48 4.37 4.55
N GLY A 112 18.11 3.69 3.60
CA GLY A 112 18.47 4.27 2.31
C GLY A 112 17.25 4.69 1.48
N VAL A 113 16.14 3.93 1.55
CA VAL A 113 14.87 4.30 0.92
C VAL A 113 14.28 5.57 1.54
N LEU A 114 14.29 5.68 2.87
CA LEU A 114 13.84 6.90 3.57
C LEU A 114 14.70 8.11 3.20
N GLU A 115 16.02 7.94 3.16
CA GLU A 115 16.95 9.00 2.76
C GLU A 115 16.66 9.49 1.34
N ALA A 116 16.60 8.57 0.38
CA ALA A 116 16.44 8.91 -1.03
C ALA A 116 15.07 9.52 -1.35
N LEU A 117 14.00 9.01 -0.74
CA LEU A 117 12.63 9.36 -1.14
C LEU A 117 11.96 10.42 -0.27
N LEU A 118 12.35 10.55 1.00
CA LEU A 118 11.79 11.54 1.93
C LEU A 118 12.80 12.63 2.27
N TRP A 119 13.96 12.27 2.82
CA TRP A 119 14.85 13.26 3.43
C TRP A 119 15.51 14.18 2.40
N ARG A 120 16.09 13.63 1.33
CA ARG A 120 16.74 14.43 0.27
C ARG A 120 15.75 15.26 -0.55
N SER A 121 14.50 14.81 -0.65
CA SER A 121 13.44 15.49 -1.39
C SER A 121 12.59 16.43 -0.51
N ASN A 122 12.91 16.54 0.78
CA ASN A 122 12.11 17.24 1.79
C ASN A 122 10.61 16.89 1.72
N SER A 123 10.31 15.61 1.48
CA SER A 123 8.95 15.08 1.34
C SER A 123 8.56 14.26 2.56
N VAL A 124 7.28 14.28 2.93
CA VAL A 124 6.73 13.49 4.05
C VAL A 124 6.00 12.23 3.59
N LEU A 125 5.69 12.16 2.29
CA LEU A 125 5.10 11.01 1.62
C LEU A 125 5.80 10.80 0.29
N ALA A 126 6.16 9.56 -0.03
CA ALA A 126 6.58 9.15 -1.35
C ALA A 126 5.76 7.94 -1.81
N ILE A 127 5.32 7.96 -3.05
CA ILE A 127 4.45 6.91 -3.60
C ILE A 127 4.77 6.66 -5.06
N SER A 128 4.67 5.40 -5.48
CA SER A 128 4.97 5.01 -6.85
C SER A 128 3.94 5.57 -7.85
N GLU A 129 4.42 6.14 -8.95
CA GLU A 129 3.58 6.56 -10.06
C GLU A 129 2.97 5.38 -10.81
N HIS A 130 1.74 5.57 -11.32
CA HIS A 130 1.09 4.60 -12.17
C HIS A 130 1.78 4.53 -13.54
N GLY A 131 2.04 3.33 -14.06
CA GLY A 131 2.93 3.18 -15.23
C GLY A 131 2.30 3.44 -16.59
N ALA A 132 0.96 3.38 -16.72
CA ALA A 132 0.31 3.33 -18.03
C ALA A 132 -0.59 4.52 -18.34
N ARG A 133 -1.56 4.79 -17.46
CA ARG A 133 -2.55 5.87 -17.62
C ARG A 133 -2.19 7.03 -16.70
N SER A 134 -2.79 8.19 -16.96
CA SER A 134 -2.56 9.41 -16.15
C SER A 134 -3.85 10.10 -15.67
N SER A 135 -5.03 9.76 -16.22
CA SER A 135 -6.33 10.33 -15.80
C SER A 135 -7.16 9.31 -15.03
N VAL A 136 -7.84 9.75 -13.96
CA VAL A 136 -8.78 8.94 -13.18
C VAL A 136 -9.89 8.38 -14.06
N TYR A 137 -10.38 9.18 -15.01
CA TYR A 137 -11.47 8.78 -15.91
C TYR A 137 -11.04 7.69 -16.91
N ASP A 138 -9.81 7.77 -17.42
CA ASP A 138 -9.24 6.71 -18.27
C ASP A 138 -8.96 5.43 -17.46
N GLU A 139 -8.51 5.59 -16.20
CA GLU A 139 -8.34 4.46 -15.30
C GLU A 139 -9.67 3.77 -15.00
N ALA A 140 -10.74 4.51 -14.77
CA ALA A 140 -12.07 3.95 -14.51
C ALA A 140 -12.53 3.03 -15.64
N LYS A 141 -12.39 3.48 -16.89
CA LYS A 141 -12.67 2.65 -18.09
C LYS A 141 -11.82 1.37 -18.10
N ALA A 142 -10.54 1.48 -17.73
CA ALA A 142 -9.62 0.34 -17.69
C ALA A 142 -9.93 -0.63 -16.53
N VAL A 143 -10.38 -0.12 -15.39
CA VAL A 143 -10.81 -0.93 -14.23
C VAL A 143 -12.01 -1.79 -14.62
N VAL A 144 -13.03 -1.20 -15.25
CA VAL A 144 -14.21 -1.92 -15.74
C VAL A 144 -13.83 -2.94 -16.81
N LYS A 145 -13.08 -2.53 -17.84
CA LYS A 145 -12.64 -3.41 -18.93
C LYS A 145 -11.84 -4.63 -18.43
N LYS A 146 -11.11 -4.50 -17.31
CA LYS A 146 -10.31 -5.57 -16.71
C LYS A 146 -11.07 -6.36 -15.63
N ASN A 147 -12.38 -6.15 -15.47
CA ASN A 147 -13.21 -6.79 -14.46
C ASN A 147 -12.62 -6.65 -13.05
N LYS A 148 -12.07 -5.46 -12.76
CA LYS A 148 -11.46 -5.15 -11.45
C LYS A 148 -12.47 -4.56 -10.47
N ALA A 149 -13.56 -3.99 -10.95
CA ALA A 149 -14.71 -3.58 -10.16
C ALA A 149 -15.92 -3.62 -11.10
N THR A 150 -17.12 -3.68 -10.54
CA THR A 150 -18.33 -3.69 -11.36
C THR A 150 -18.50 -2.35 -12.07
N PRO A 151 -19.09 -2.32 -13.28
CA PRO A 151 -19.44 -1.07 -13.96
C PRO A 151 -20.24 -0.11 -13.07
N GLU A 152 -21.17 -0.65 -12.26
CA GLU A 152 -22.08 0.10 -11.41
C GLU A 152 -21.34 0.81 -10.28
N GLU A 153 -20.48 0.09 -9.54
CA GLU A 153 -19.66 0.67 -8.46
C GLU A 153 -18.75 1.79 -8.99
N VAL A 154 -18.14 1.57 -10.15
CA VAL A 154 -17.25 2.57 -10.77
C VAL A 154 -18.05 3.77 -11.27
N ALA A 155 -19.24 3.56 -11.84
CA ALA A 155 -20.09 4.65 -12.33
C ALA A 155 -20.50 5.59 -11.19
N VAL A 156 -20.90 5.04 -10.03
CA VAL A 156 -21.27 5.83 -8.85
C VAL A 156 -20.10 6.69 -8.37
N GLN A 157 -18.90 6.11 -8.26
CA GLN A 157 -17.69 6.83 -7.82
C GLN A 157 -17.31 7.96 -8.80
N ILE A 158 -17.32 7.67 -10.10
CA ILE A 158 -16.93 8.64 -11.13
C ILE A 158 -17.98 9.75 -11.32
N ALA A 159 -19.27 9.44 -11.16
CA ALA A 159 -20.32 10.45 -11.18
C ALA A 159 -20.12 11.47 -10.06
N GLN A 160 -19.81 11.01 -8.84
CA GLN A 160 -19.49 11.90 -7.72
C GLN A 160 -18.26 12.76 -8.03
N TYR A 161 -17.19 12.18 -8.57
CA TYR A 161 -15.96 12.93 -8.85
C TYR A 161 -16.16 14.02 -9.90
N ARG A 162 -17.01 13.76 -10.90
CA ARG A 162 -17.41 14.78 -11.88
C ARG A 162 -18.23 15.89 -11.23
N GLN A 163 -19.21 15.52 -10.40
CA GLN A 163 -20.04 16.49 -9.68
C GLN A 163 -19.20 17.41 -8.78
N ASP A 164 -18.19 16.86 -8.13
CA ASP A 164 -17.29 17.63 -7.26
C ASP A 164 -16.32 18.52 -8.07
N GLY A 165 -16.18 18.29 -9.38
CA GLY A 165 -15.30 19.05 -10.27
C GLY A 165 -13.85 18.54 -10.31
N LEU A 166 -13.62 17.24 -10.07
CA LEU A 166 -12.30 16.64 -10.25
C LEU A 166 -11.82 16.86 -11.70
N PRO A 167 -10.69 17.56 -11.94
CA PRO A 167 -10.22 17.84 -13.29
C PRO A 167 -9.97 16.57 -14.09
N GLU A 168 -10.19 16.64 -15.41
CA GLU A 168 -9.74 15.57 -16.32
C GLU A 168 -8.22 15.56 -16.51
N ASP A 169 -7.54 16.57 -15.95
CA ASP A 169 -6.11 16.77 -16.02
C ASP A 169 -5.34 15.54 -15.56
N LYS A 170 -4.30 15.23 -16.34
CA LYS A 170 -3.41 14.09 -16.13
C LYS A 170 -2.34 14.36 -15.07
N ARG A 171 -2.30 15.58 -14.55
CA ARG A 171 -1.29 16.05 -13.59
C ARG A 171 -1.89 16.94 -12.51
N PHE A 172 -1.40 16.79 -11.29
CA PHE A 172 -1.65 17.71 -10.17
C PHE A 172 -0.32 18.34 -9.77
N ASN A 173 -0.24 19.68 -9.78
CA ASN A 173 0.97 20.44 -9.44
C ASN A 173 2.21 19.95 -10.21
N GLY A 174 2.06 19.70 -11.51
CA GLY A 174 3.14 19.20 -12.38
C GLY A 174 3.49 17.72 -12.21
N LYS A 175 2.91 17.00 -11.24
CA LYS A 175 3.15 15.56 -11.00
C LYS A 175 2.03 14.73 -11.60
N LYS A 176 2.32 13.48 -11.99
CA LYS A 176 1.28 12.58 -12.52
C LYS A 176 0.17 12.38 -11.48
N ALA A 177 -1.09 12.48 -11.90
CA ALA A 177 -2.22 12.36 -10.98
C ALA A 177 -2.35 10.94 -10.40
N LEU A 178 -2.12 9.90 -11.22
CA LEU A 178 -2.29 8.50 -10.82
C LEU A 178 -1.04 7.93 -10.14
N SER A 179 -1.25 7.27 -9.00
CA SER A 179 -0.27 6.42 -8.33
C SER A 179 -0.57 4.94 -8.55
N GLU A 180 0.47 4.11 -8.64
CA GLU A 180 0.33 2.65 -8.56
C GLU A 180 0.06 2.22 -7.11
N ALA A 181 0.57 3.00 -6.15
CA ALA A 181 0.45 2.76 -4.72
C ALA A 181 1.00 1.40 -4.23
N SER A 182 1.86 0.74 -5.02
CA SER A 182 2.42 -0.56 -4.65
C SER A 182 3.57 -0.46 -3.64
N ILE A 183 4.16 0.73 -3.52
CA ILE A 183 5.13 1.11 -2.49
C ILE A 183 4.72 2.49 -1.99
N ILE A 184 4.60 2.63 -0.67
CA ILE A 184 4.30 3.90 -0.01
C ILE A 184 5.32 4.09 1.10
N VAL A 185 6.12 5.16 1.02
CA VAL A 185 7.10 5.53 2.04
C VAL A 185 6.60 6.79 2.71
N ARG A 186 6.48 6.81 4.03
CA ARG A 186 5.88 7.95 4.72
C ARG A 186 6.45 8.20 6.09
N GLU A 187 6.50 9.48 6.46
CA GLU A 187 6.63 9.96 7.82
C GLU A 187 5.23 10.14 8.44
N HIS A 188 5.07 9.74 9.70
CA HIS A 188 3.80 9.85 10.43
C HIS A 188 3.63 11.25 11.02
N THR A 189 3.38 12.23 10.15
CA THR A 189 3.02 13.60 10.54
C THR A 189 1.49 13.77 10.61
N PRO A 190 0.96 14.80 11.31
CA PRO A 190 -0.48 15.05 11.32
C PRO A 190 -1.11 15.17 9.93
N SER A 191 -0.44 15.85 8.99
CA SER A 191 -0.93 16.01 7.62
C SER A 191 -0.92 14.71 6.82
N THR A 192 0.15 13.91 6.92
CA THR A 192 0.22 12.61 6.25
C THR A 192 -0.80 11.64 6.83
N ASN A 193 -0.98 11.63 8.16
CA ASN A 193 -1.95 10.78 8.84
C ASN A 193 -3.38 11.13 8.41
N LEU A 194 -3.73 12.43 8.38
CA LEU A 194 -5.02 12.88 7.87
C LEU A 194 -5.27 12.47 6.42
N LEU A 195 -4.29 12.67 5.53
CA LEU A 195 -4.39 12.23 4.13
C LEU A 195 -4.66 10.73 4.03
N MET A 196 -3.96 9.90 4.81
CA MET A 196 -4.16 8.45 4.80
C MET A 196 -5.53 8.04 5.36
N CYS A 197 -6.05 8.73 6.36
CA CYS A 197 -7.41 8.51 6.88
C CYS A 197 -8.48 8.90 5.86
N LEU A 198 -8.35 10.07 5.22
CA LEU A 198 -9.25 10.50 4.15
C LEU A 198 -9.24 9.50 2.99
N TRP A 199 -8.05 9.01 2.63
CA TRP A 199 -7.92 8.00 1.58
C TRP A 199 -8.57 6.67 1.94
N PHE A 200 -8.39 6.21 3.18
CA PHE A 200 -9.07 5.01 3.67
C PHE A 200 -10.60 5.16 3.64
N ASN A 201 -11.13 6.30 4.10
CA ASN A 201 -12.57 6.59 4.06
C ASN A 201 -13.10 6.55 2.62
N GLU A 202 -12.35 7.11 1.68
CA GLU A 202 -12.74 7.14 0.26
C GLU A 202 -12.80 5.74 -0.34
N VAL A 203 -11.83 4.88 0.00
CA VAL A 203 -11.80 3.48 -0.42
C VAL A 203 -12.95 2.68 0.19
N VAL A 204 -13.27 2.90 1.47
CA VAL A 204 -14.41 2.23 2.13
C VAL A 204 -15.74 2.69 1.53
N ARG A 205 -15.85 3.97 1.15
CA ARG A 205 -17.07 4.55 0.58
C ARG A 205 -17.38 4.02 -0.83
N PHE A 206 -16.36 3.78 -1.65
CA PHE A 206 -16.51 3.38 -3.04
C PHE A 206 -15.74 2.08 -3.34
N THR A 207 -14.89 2.09 -4.36
CA THR A 207 -14.12 0.91 -4.75
C THR A 207 -12.79 0.84 -4.03
N SER A 208 -12.28 -0.38 -3.81
CA SER A 208 -10.94 -0.62 -3.24
C SER A 208 -9.77 -0.28 -4.20
N ARG A 209 -10.03 0.49 -5.27
CA ARG A 209 -9.07 0.80 -6.34
C ARG A 209 -8.32 2.08 -6.02
N ASP A 210 -7.08 1.89 -5.57
CA ASP A 210 -6.15 2.96 -5.17
C ASP A 210 -6.02 4.04 -6.25
N GLN A 211 -5.97 3.63 -7.52
CA GLN A 211 -5.80 4.52 -8.66
C GLN A 211 -7.00 5.46 -8.87
N LEU A 212 -8.19 5.13 -8.34
CA LEU A 212 -9.37 6.01 -8.45
C LEU A 212 -9.46 6.96 -7.26
N SER A 213 -9.28 6.44 -6.05
CA SER A 213 -9.47 7.20 -4.80
C SER A 213 -8.30 8.11 -4.45
N PHE A 214 -7.05 7.67 -4.64
CA PHE A 214 -5.87 8.45 -4.25
C PHE A 214 -5.80 9.82 -4.93
N PRO A 215 -5.95 9.92 -6.27
CA PRO A 215 -5.84 11.20 -6.94
C PRO A 215 -6.95 12.16 -6.52
N TYR A 216 -8.17 11.64 -6.30
CA TYR A 216 -9.29 12.44 -5.81
C TYR A 216 -9.01 13.03 -4.42
N VAL A 217 -8.54 12.19 -3.48
CA VAL A 217 -8.23 12.66 -2.11
C VAL A 217 -7.05 13.63 -2.10
N LEU A 218 -6.02 13.39 -2.91
CA LEU A 218 -4.90 14.32 -3.06
C LEU A 218 -5.36 15.67 -3.65
N TRP A 219 -6.26 15.65 -4.63
CA TRP A 219 -6.82 16.86 -5.22
C TRP A 219 -7.71 17.64 -4.24
N ARG A 220 -8.54 16.94 -3.46
CA ARG A 220 -9.37 17.56 -2.41
C ARG A 220 -8.52 18.16 -1.30
N PHE A 221 -7.42 17.52 -0.91
CA PHE A 221 -6.53 18.01 0.13
C PHE A 221 -5.43 18.94 -0.43
N LYS A 222 -5.83 20.12 -0.88
CA LYS A 222 -5.01 21.09 -1.62
C LYS A 222 -3.74 21.55 -0.87
N GLU A 223 -3.76 21.49 0.46
CA GLU A 223 -2.64 21.89 1.33
C GLU A 223 -1.52 20.84 1.36
N PHE A 224 -1.76 19.61 0.89
CA PHE A 224 -0.76 18.55 0.90
C PHE A 224 0.23 18.68 -0.27
N ARG A 225 1.36 19.36 -0.03
CA ARG A 225 2.34 19.70 -1.09
C ARG A 225 3.61 18.83 -1.08
N ASN A 226 4.00 18.31 0.07
CA ASN A 226 5.30 17.66 0.29
C ASN A 226 5.27 16.16 -0.05
N ILE A 227 4.88 15.86 -1.30
CA ILE A 227 4.77 14.51 -1.84
C ILE A 227 5.83 14.23 -2.91
N ASN A 228 6.50 13.09 -2.84
CA ASN A 228 7.38 12.58 -3.88
C ASN A 228 6.68 11.47 -4.69
N MET A 229 6.21 11.81 -5.88
CA MET A 229 5.65 10.84 -6.83
C MET A 229 6.80 10.28 -7.66
N PHE A 230 7.31 9.09 -7.33
CA PHE A 230 8.51 8.55 -7.97
C PHE A 230 8.18 7.63 -9.15
N PRO A 231 9.01 7.64 -10.22
CA PRO A 231 8.70 6.93 -11.46
C PRO A 231 8.81 5.41 -11.33
N VAL A 232 8.29 4.72 -12.36
CA VAL A 232 8.29 3.26 -12.44
C VAL A 232 9.70 2.65 -12.37
N CYS A 233 10.72 3.32 -12.93
CA CYS A 233 12.10 2.85 -12.85
C CYS A 233 12.60 2.79 -11.40
N THR A 234 12.42 3.87 -10.63
CA THR A 234 12.74 3.88 -9.19
C THR A 234 11.99 2.78 -8.45
N ARG A 235 10.69 2.59 -8.74
CA ARG A 235 9.94 1.47 -8.16
C ARG A 235 10.60 0.11 -8.45
N LYS A 236 11.01 -0.14 -9.70
CA LYS A 236 11.70 -1.40 -10.10
C LYS A 236 13.05 -1.56 -9.42
N ASP A 237 13.72 -0.47 -9.06
CA ASP A 237 14.97 -0.53 -8.29
C ASP A 237 14.73 -0.88 -6.83
N LEU A 238 13.58 -0.52 -6.26
CA LEU A 238 13.20 -0.79 -4.87
C LEU A 238 12.74 -2.23 -4.65
N VAL A 239 12.05 -2.83 -5.62
CA VAL A 239 11.43 -4.16 -5.47
C VAL A 239 11.57 -5.05 -6.70
N ASN A 240 11.72 -6.36 -6.47
CA ASN A 240 11.44 -7.35 -7.52
C ASN A 240 9.92 -7.57 -7.61
N SER A 241 9.37 -7.57 -8.83
CA SER A 241 7.95 -7.84 -9.06
C SER A 241 7.76 -9.34 -9.30
N MET A 242 7.12 -10.04 -8.36
CA MET A 242 6.93 -11.49 -8.43
C MET A 242 5.57 -11.87 -9.04
N GLY A 243 4.55 -11.03 -8.82
CA GLY A 243 3.18 -11.28 -9.28
C GLY A 243 2.35 -12.07 -8.26
N HIS A 244 1.06 -12.27 -8.58
CA HIS A 244 0.17 -13.08 -7.76
C HIS A 244 0.35 -14.55 -8.11
N ILE A 245 0.47 -15.41 -7.10
CA ILE A 245 0.63 -16.85 -7.31
C ILE A 245 -0.74 -17.49 -7.53
N ARG A 246 -1.74 -17.05 -6.76
CA ARG A 246 -3.10 -17.60 -6.79
C ARG A 246 -4.12 -16.46 -6.69
N LYS A 247 -5.38 -16.73 -7.06
CA LYS A 247 -6.48 -15.81 -6.72
C LYS A 247 -6.76 -15.93 -5.22
N ALA A 248 -6.87 -14.79 -4.54
CA ALA A 248 -7.26 -14.77 -3.14
C ALA A 248 -8.65 -15.40 -2.95
N LYS A 249 -8.79 -16.28 -1.97
CA LYS A 249 -10.05 -16.98 -1.66
C LYS A 249 -10.97 -16.07 -0.86
N PRO A 250 -12.24 -15.83 -1.27
CA PRO A 250 -13.14 -14.96 -0.52
C PRO A 250 -13.37 -15.49 0.90
N LEU A 251 -13.69 -14.59 1.84
CA LEU A 251 -14.19 -14.99 3.15
C LEU A 251 -15.57 -15.65 2.94
N THR A 252 -15.68 -16.94 3.22
CA THR A 252 -16.97 -17.63 3.28
C THR A 252 -17.69 -17.17 4.55
N SER A 253 -18.87 -16.59 4.39
CA SER A 253 -19.80 -16.26 5.47
C SER A 253 -20.33 -17.50 6.17
#